data_AF-A0A956RBM0-F1
#
_entry.id   AF-A0A956RBM0-F1
#
_cell.length_a   1.000
_cell.length_b   1.000
_cell.length_c   1.000
_cell.angle_alpha   90.00
_cell.angle_beta   90.00
_cell.angle_gamma   90.00
#
_symmetry.space_group_name_H-M   'P 1'
#
loop_
_entity.id
_entity.type
_entity.pdbx_description
1 polymer ?
#
loop_
_entity_poly.entity_id
_entity_poly.type
_entity_poly.pdbx_seq_one_letter_code
_entity_poly.pdbx_strand_id
1 'polypeptide(L)'
;MTRFISALPLVLALACNAGSDKGTDKGTDKDDTDTTDTEDTSDFDGKTAATGADLTCFTPAADTTEWAPVGTVTVTSATVTLDGTIQDFEEEEPVSSRTVQLWFSDVAQGPSDTTGNGDANGKITIDDVPACAPLSWLAKEIAGLEEAKDTYKAHQVFGTGTAGTLKAEFNSVSNNTYRLIPTIVGISIDDTKSVIAGTVYGCGREADALPSDETGRVEGARVRVFSCPSADPAPEDCTTPVTNVEIKYFIENFPDRNQPYTSDDGLFGVFNVPPGTFRVEAYDSLDGTERILGGTIVTSYADSINIANIWAGYPDGVKYPASCFE
;
A
#
# COMPACT_ATOMS: atom_id res chain seq x y z
N MET A 1 -31.29 18.97 10.05
CA MET A 1 -31.73 17.74 9.33
C MET A 1 -30.52 17.24 8.57
N THR A 2 -29.71 16.46 9.26
CA THR A 2 -28.41 15.99 8.78
C THR A 2 -28.63 14.56 8.27
N ARG A 3 -28.41 14.34 6.98
CA ARG A 3 -28.51 13.00 6.40
C ARG A 3 -27.29 12.20 6.86
N PHE A 4 -27.52 11.17 7.67
CA PHE A 4 -26.57 10.08 7.85
C PHE A 4 -26.49 9.33 6.52
N ILE A 5 -25.33 9.39 5.87
CA ILE A 5 -24.97 8.40 4.85
C ILE A 5 -24.59 7.16 5.65
N SER A 6 -25.48 6.18 5.63
CA SER A 6 -25.23 4.84 6.14
C SER A 6 -24.19 4.21 5.23
N ALA A 7 -22.95 4.09 5.71
CA ALA A 7 -22.00 3.14 5.13
C ALA A 7 -22.57 1.74 5.36
N LEU A 8 -22.48 0.93 4.31
CA LEU A 8 -23.05 -0.41 4.22
C LEU A 8 -22.21 -1.32 5.14
N PRO A 9 -22.78 -2.01 6.14
CA PRO A 9 -22.01 -3.00 6.88
C PRO A 9 -21.65 -4.12 5.91
N LEU A 10 -20.36 -4.41 5.78
CA LEU A 10 -19.84 -5.55 5.06
C LEU A 10 -20.45 -6.80 5.70
N VAL A 11 -21.49 -7.34 5.08
CA VAL A 11 -22.18 -8.54 5.53
C VAL A 11 -21.22 -9.71 5.27
N LEU A 12 -20.51 -10.12 6.31
CA LEU A 12 -19.87 -11.43 6.43
C LEU A 12 -20.97 -12.51 6.54
N ALA A 13 -21.76 -12.68 5.48
CA ALA A 13 -22.62 -13.85 5.34
C ALA A 13 -21.73 -15.00 4.90
N LEU A 14 -21.42 -15.87 5.87
CA LEU A 14 -20.91 -17.22 5.65
C LEU A 14 -21.59 -17.86 4.44
N ALA A 15 -20.84 -18.07 3.35
CA ALA A 15 -21.17 -19.07 2.35
C ALA A 15 -20.71 -20.45 2.83
N CYS A 16 -21.24 -20.91 3.97
CA CYS A 16 -21.42 -22.33 4.23
C CYS A 16 -22.77 -22.74 3.63
N ASN A 17 -22.87 -22.80 2.29
CA ASN A 17 -23.95 -23.55 1.66
C ASN A 17 -23.50 -24.99 1.43
N ALA A 18 -23.53 -25.77 2.51
CA ALA A 18 -23.58 -27.22 2.46
C ALA A 18 -25.00 -27.62 2.00
N GLY A 19 -25.20 -27.68 0.68
CA GLY A 19 -26.45 -28.09 0.04
C GLY A 19 -26.15 -29.13 -1.03
N SER A 20 -26.49 -30.37 -0.72
CA SER A 20 -26.19 -31.59 -1.48
C SER A 20 -26.72 -31.58 -2.91
N ASP A 21 -25.91 -31.99 -3.88
CA ASP A 21 -26.44 -32.76 -5.00
C ASP A 21 -25.54 -33.94 -5.37
N LYS A 22 -26.16 -35.11 -5.44
CA LYS A 22 -25.54 -36.39 -5.75
C LYS A 22 -25.64 -36.61 -7.25
N GLY A 23 -24.66 -36.11 -7.99
CA GLY A 23 -24.44 -36.48 -9.39
C GLY A 23 -23.32 -37.50 -9.50
N THR A 24 -23.66 -38.79 -9.60
CA THR A 24 -22.74 -39.83 -10.08
C THR A 24 -22.32 -39.53 -11.51
N ASP A 25 -21.05 -39.26 -11.75
CA ASP A 25 -20.46 -39.56 -13.06
C ASP A 25 -19.07 -40.19 -12.94
N LYS A 26 -18.88 -41.19 -13.80
CA LYS A 26 -17.76 -42.13 -13.85
C LYS A 26 -16.73 -41.68 -14.86
N GLY A 27 -15.45 -41.92 -14.54
CA GLY A 27 -14.32 -41.86 -15.48
C GLY A 27 -13.76 -40.45 -15.59
N THR A 28 -12.44 -40.22 -15.59
CA THR A 28 -11.30 -41.07 -15.95
C THR A 28 -10.08 -40.52 -15.20
N ASP A 29 -9.25 -41.42 -14.66
CA ASP A 29 -7.92 -41.07 -14.15
C ASP A 29 -7.11 -40.38 -15.25
N LYS A 30 -6.72 -39.14 -14.99
CA LYS A 30 -5.57 -38.51 -15.63
C LYS A 30 -4.60 -38.16 -14.51
N ASP A 31 -3.47 -38.84 -14.53
CA ASP A 31 -2.28 -38.48 -13.79
C ASP A 31 -2.00 -37.00 -14.04
N ASP A 32 -2.26 -36.19 -13.03
CA ASP A 32 -1.88 -34.78 -12.98
C ASP A 32 -0.45 -34.76 -12.46
N THR A 33 0.49 -34.88 -13.40
CA THR A 33 1.89 -34.64 -13.10
C THR A 33 2.03 -33.19 -12.70
N ASP A 34 2.32 -32.99 -11.42
CA ASP A 34 2.95 -31.85 -10.76
C ASP A 34 3.93 -31.13 -11.71
N THR A 35 3.37 -30.26 -12.54
CA THR A 35 4.10 -29.27 -13.33
C THR A 35 4.02 -28.00 -12.51
N THR A 36 5.17 -27.53 -12.07
CA THR A 36 5.37 -26.18 -11.57
C THR A 36 4.78 -25.20 -12.59
N ASP A 37 3.57 -24.72 -12.34
CA ASP A 37 2.96 -23.59 -13.03
C ASP A 37 3.84 -22.37 -12.72
N THR A 38 4.90 -22.22 -13.50
CA THR A 38 5.51 -20.91 -13.73
C THR A 38 4.41 -20.04 -14.30
N GLU A 39 3.88 -19.13 -13.48
CA GLU A 39 2.85 -18.17 -13.86
C GLU A 39 3.16 -17.60 -15.25
N ASP A 40 2.24 -17.86 -16.19
CA ASP A 40 2.41 -17.53 -17.60
C ASP A 40 2.41 -16.02 -17.78
N THR A 41 3.62 -15.44 -17.92
CA THR A 41 3.78 -14.00 -18.14
C THR A 41 3.32 -13.55 -19.53
N SER A 42 2.99 -14.48 -20.44
CA SER A 42 2.59 -14.18 -21.81
C SER A 42 1.22 -13.50 -21.94
N ASP A 43 0.40 -13.52 -20.87
CA ASP A 43 -0.93 -12.89 -20.87
C ASP A 43 -0.88 -11.34 -20.79
N PHE A 44 0.32 -10.75 -20.78
CA PHE A 44 0.48 -9.29 -20.82
C PHE A 44 0.41 -8.72 -22.24
N ASP A 45 0.76 -9.51 -23.25
CA ASP A 45 0.94 -9.07 -24.63
C ASP A 45 -0.38 -8.67 -25.34
N GLY A 46 -1.53 -8.90 -24.69
CA GLY A 46 -2.86 -8.55 -25.20
C GLY A 46 -3.55 -7.37 -24.52
N LYS A 47 -2.93 -6.77 -23.49
CA LYS A 47 -3.60 -5.77 -22.67
C LYS A 47 -3.51 -4.36 -23.25
N THR A 48 -4.61 -3.62 -23.22
CA THR A 48 -4.63 -2.16 -23.42
C THR A 48 -4.08 -1.43 -22.20
N ALA A 49 -3.42 -0.29 -22.43
CA ALA A 49 -2.84 0.60 -21.42
C ALA A 49 -3.74 0.85 -20.21
N ALA A 50 -3.11 1.12 -19.06
CA ALA A 50 -3.77 1.50 -17.82
C ALA A 50 -4.83 2.58 -18.05
N THR A 51 -5.97 2.37 -17.41
CA THR A 51 -7.14 3.26 -17.46
C THR A 51 -7.39 3.87 -16.09
N GLY A 52 -8.29 4.85 -16.02
CA GLY A 52 -8.80 5.39 -14.75
C GLY A 52 -7.96 6.50 -14.09
N ALA A 53 -6.65 6.61 -14.38
CA ALA A 53 -5.79 7.64 -13.79
C ALA A 53 -5.24 8.67 -14.79
N ASP A 54 -5.03 9.89 -14.32
CA ASP A 54 -4.24 10.90 -15.03
C ASP A 54 -2.74 10.55 -14.93
N LEU A 55 -2.08 10.33 -16.08
CA LEU A 55 -0.64 10.07 -16.18
C LEU A 55 0.13 11.21 -16.86
N THR A 56 -0.49 12.38 -17.02
CA THR A 56 0.07 13.48 -17.85
C THR A 56 1.21 14.28 -17.21
N CYS A 57 1.50 14.07 -15.92
CA CYS A 57 2.58 14.76 -15.20
C CYS A 57 3.99 14.21 -15.48
N PHE A 58 4.11 13.09 -16.18
CA PHE A 58 5.38 12.49 -16.55
C PHE A 58 5.27 11.76 -17.89
N THR A 59 6.42 11.42 -18.46
CA THR A 59 6.47 10.53 -19.62
C THR A 59 6.95 9.16 -19.12
N PRO A 60 6.11 8.12 -19.17
CA PRO A 60 6.52 6.76 -18.86
C PRO A 60 7.76 6.35 -19.65
N ALA A 61 8.67 5.66 -18.98
CA ALA A 61 10.02 5.41 -19.48
C ALA A 61 10.37 3.92 -19.40
N ALA A 62 11.48 3.54 -20.03
CA ALA A 62 12.01 2.18 -19.87
C ALA A 62 12.67 1.99 -18.49
N ASP A 63 13.22 3.07 -17.94
CA ASP A 63 13.78 3.12 -16.59
C ASP A 63 13.51 4.48 -15.94
N THR A 64 13.74 4.58 -14.63
CA THR A 64 13.48 5.81 -13.87
C THR A 64 14.51 6.91 -14.06
N THR A 65 15.64 6.65 -14.73
CA THR A 65 16.67 7.66 -14.97
C THR A 65 16.25 8.68 -16.04
N GLU A 66 15.26 8.32 -16.87
CA GLU A 66 14.67 9.20 -17.87
C GLU A 66 13.65 10.19 -17.27
N TRP A 67 13.24 10.01 -16.02
CA TRP A 67 12.27 10.89 -15.38
C TRP A 67 12.94 12.19 -14.96
N ALA A 68 12.27 13.31 -15.28
CA ALA A 68 12.71 14.60 -14.81
C ALA A 68 12.71 14.59 -13.27
N PRO A 69 13.77 15.09 -12.61
CA PRO A 69 13.76 15.24 -11.17
C PRO A 69 12.55 16.09 -10.77
N VAL A 70 11.86 15.64 -9.72
CA VAL A 70 10.79 16.43 -9.09
C VAL A 70 11.37 17.82 -8.79
N GLY A 71 10.63 18.86 -9.14
CA GLY A 71 11.11 20.24 -9.01
C GLY A 71 11.62 20.54 -7.60
N THR A 72 12.48 21.55 -7.46
CA THR A 72 13.05 21.92 -6.16
C THR A 72 11.94 22.30 -5.18
N VAL A 73 11.70 21.44 -4.19
CA VAL A 73 10.81 21.74 -3.08
C VAL A 73 11.50 22.74 -2.18
N THR A 74 10.88 23.90 -1.96
CA THR A 74 11.34 24.79 -0.89
C THR A 74 10.71 24.29 0.38
N VAL A 75 11.46 23.47 1.14
CA VAL A 75 11.02 23.02 2.45
C VAL A 75 10.93 24.26 3.35
N THR A 76 9.73 24.77 3.54
CA THR A 76 9.46 25.74 4.60
C THR A 76 9.65 25.01 5.93
N SER A 77 10.41 25.60 6.86
CA SER A 77 10.60 25.07 8.22
C SER A 77 9.34 25.19 9.10
N ALA A 78 8.15 25.09 8.49
CA ALA A 78 6.89 25.16 9.18
C ALA A 78 6.61 23.81 9.84
N THR A 79 6.07 23.87 11.04
CA THR A 79 5.47 22.71 11.69
C THR A 79 3.95 22.84 11.67
N VAL A 80 3.27 21.70 11.71
CA VAL A 80 1.81 21.58 11.73
C VAL A 80 1.38 20.68 12.88
N THR A 81 0.14 20.85 13.32
CA THR A 81 -0.54 19.88 14.18
C THR A 81 -1.27 18.86 13.30
N LEU A 82 -1.03 17.57 13.53
CA LEU A 82 -1.82 16.50 12.94
C LEU A 82 -3.03 16.21 13.83
N ASP A 83 -4.23 16.31 13.26
CA ASP A 83 -5.48 15.78 13.81
C ASP A 83 -5.77 14.44 13.11
N GLY A 84 -5.32 13.37 13.74
CA GLY A 84 -5.31 12.03 13.18
C GLY A 84 -6.48 11.16 13.65
N THR A 85 -6.80 10.17 12.84
CA THR A 85 -7.65 9.03 13.23
C THR A 85 -6.91 7.74 12.95
N ILE A 86 -6.84 6.86 13.94
CA ILE A 86 -6.35 5.49 13.75
C ILE A 86 -7.55 4.64 13.40
N GLN A 87 -7.55 4.00 12.23
CA GLN A 87 -8.69 3.25 11.70
C GLN A 87 -8.34 1.79 11.51
N ASP A 88 -9.31 0.91 11.74
CA ASP A 88 -9.23 -0.47 11.27
C ASP A 88 -9.29 -0.49 9.73
N PHE A 89 -8.43 -1.28 9.12
CA PHE A 89 -8.35 -1.39 7.66
C PHE A 89 -9.61 -2.01 7.04
N GLU A 90 -10.27 -2.96 7.69
CA GLU A 90 -11.41 -3.69 7.14
C GLU A 90 -12.72 -2.89 7.29
N GLU A 91 -12.90 -2.26 8.45
CA GLU A 91 -14.15 -1.56 8.78
C GLU A 91 -14.11 -0.06 8.49
N GLU A 92 -12.93 0.52 8.24
CA GLU A 92 -12.67 1.97 8.18
C GLU A 92 -13.15 2.73 9.45
N GLU A 93 -13.43 1.99 10.52
CA GLU A 93 -13.91 2.52 11.79
C GLU A 93 -12.72 2.89 12.69
N PRO A 94 -12.83 3.97 13.49
CA PRO A 94 -11.77 4.33 14.42
C PRO A 94 -11.53 3.25 15.47
N VAL A 95 -10.25 2.90 15.68
CA VAL A 95 -9.85 1.91 16.68
C VAL A 95 -9.26 2.58 17.91
N SER A 96 -9.80 2.25 19.08
CA SER A 96 -9.28 2.72 20.36
C SER A 96 -7.96 2.05 20.73
N SER A 97 -7.23 2.62 21.69
CA SER A 97 -6.07 1.97 22.32
C SER A 97 -4.93 1.59 21.37
N ARG A 98 -4.71 2.43 20.36
CA ARG A 98 -3.55 2.36 19.46
C ARG A 98 -2.61 3.53 19.68
N THR A 99 -1.34 3.31 19.37
CA THR A 99 -0.29 4.32 19.42
C THR A 99 0.26 4.50 18.02
N VAL A 100 0.48 5.76 17.62
CA VAL A 100 1.21 6.10 16.40
C VAL A 100 2.56 6.66 16.79
N GLN A 101 3.61 6.05 16.24
CA GLN A 101 4.99 6.53 16.34
C GLN A 101 5.37 7.17 15.00
N LEU A 102 6.01 8.33 15.05
CA LEU A 102 6.43 9.08 13.86
C LEU A 102 7.94 9.26 13.86
N TRP A 103 8.54 9.09 12.69
CA TRP A 103 9.92 9.44 12.40
C TRP A 103 9.89 10.58 11.39
N PHE A 104 10.55 11.70 11.70
CA PHE A 104 10.74 12.84 10.80
C PHE A 104 11.85 12.56 9.77
N SER A 105 11.85 11.33 9.28
CA SER A 105 12.70 10.77 8.24
C SER A 105 11.88 9.82 7.40
N ASP A 106 12.36 9.58 6.20
CA ASP A 106 11.68 8.70 5.24
C ASP A 106 11.81 7.20 5.57
N VAL A 107 12.47 6.87 6.67
CA VAL A 107 12.66 5.49 7.17
C VAL A 107 12.30 5.42 8.66
N ALA A 108 11.56 4.38 9.06
CA ALA A 108 11.21 4.11 10.46
C ALA A 108 12.33 3.38 11.22
N GLN A 109 13.49 4.03 11.40
CA GLN A 109 14.65 3.44 12.06
C GLN A 109 15.00 4.13 13.39
N GLY A 110 15.28 3.34 14.43
CA GLY A 110 15.65 3.86 15.75
C GLY A 110 14.44 4.35 16.56
N PRO A 111 14.67 5.13 17.64
CA PRO A 111 13.59 5.74 18.40
C PRO A 111 12.78 6.72 17.54
N SER A 112 11.45 6.72 17.70
CA SER A 112 10.58 7.69 17.05
C SER A 112 10.82 9.10 17.58
N ASP A 113 10.71 10.12 16.72
CA ASP A 113 10.84 11.53 17.09
C ASP A 113 9.65 12.02 17.93
N THR A 114 8.47 11.50 17.64
CA THR A 114 7.26 11.77 18.42
C THR A 114 6.33 10.56 18.45
N THR A 115 5.39 10.60 19.39
CA THR A 115 4.40 9.56 19.59
C THR A 115 3.10 10.21 20.02
N GLY A 116 1.99 9.80 19.42
CA GLY A 116 0.68 10.12 19.95
C GLY A 116 -0.11 8.86 20.26
N ASN A 117 -0.99 8.97 21.24
CA ASN A 117 -1.84 7.87 21.68
C ASN A 117 -3.28 8.18 21.28
N GLY A 118 -3.93 7.24 20.63
CA GLY A 118 -5.34 7.32 20.29
C GLY A 118 -6.20 7.34 21.55
N ASP A 119 -7.22 8.20 21.56
CA ASP A 119 -8.25 8.21 22.59
C ASP A 119 -9.24 7.03 22.43
N ALA A 120 -10.34 7.05 23.19
CA ALA A 120 -11.37 6.01 23.11
C ALA A 120 -12.09 5.95 21.74
N ASN A 121 -11.94 6.96 20.89
CA ASN A 121 -12.49 7.04 19.54
C ASN A 121 -11.39 6.96 18.48
N GLY A 122 -10.19 6.47 18.83
CA GLY A 122 -9.05 6.38 17.91
C GLY A 122 -8.53 7.74 17.43
N LYS A 123 -8.90 8.85 18.07
CA LYS A 123 -8.44 10.20 17.71
C LYS A 123 -7.12 10.51 18.39
N ILE A 124 -6.23 11.18 17.64
CA ILE A 124 -4.87 11.47 18.06
C ILE A 124 -4.52 12.89 17.62
N THR A 125 -3.87 13.65 18.50
CA THR A 125 -3.32 14.96 18.16
C THR A 125 -1.82 14.93 18.37
N ILE A 126 -1.07 15.33 17.34
CA ILE A 126 0.40 15.37 17.37
C ILE A 126 0.84 16.76 16.91
N ASP A 127 1.43 17.51 17.82
CA ASP A 127 1.95 18.85 17.54
C ASP A 127 3.36 18.79 16.94
N ASP A 128 3.77 19.91 16.35
CA ASP A 128 5.12 20.16 15.86
C ASP A 128 5.63 19.15 14.80
N VAL A 129 4.75 18.61 13.96
CA VAL A 129 5.14 17.74 12.85
C VAL A 129 5.66 18.57 11.69
N PRO A 130 6.84 18.25 11.09
CA PRO A 130 7.36 18.97 9.93
C PRO A 130 6.39 18.91 8.74
N ALA A 131 6.03 20.06 8.20
CA ALA A 131 5.34 20.14 6.92
C ALA A 131 6.34 19.99 5.77
N CYS A 132 5.85 19.48 4.64
CA CYS A 132 6.59 19.37 3.38
C CYS A 132 7.92 18.62 3.51
N ALA A 133 7.98 17.66 4.42
CA ALA A 133 9.07 16.72 4.59
C ALA A 133 8.51 15.30 4.58
N PRO A 134 9.21 14.34 3.93
CA PRO A 134 8.83 12.94 3.99
C PRO A 134 9.00 12.41 5.41
N LEU A 135 8.02 11.65 5.87
CA LEU A 135 8.02 11.00 7.16
C LEU A 135 7.55 9.56 7.06
N SER A 136 7.94 8.77 8.05
CA SER A 136 7.44 7.42 8.27
C SER A 136 6.62 7.35 9.55
N TRP A 137 5.67 6.43 9.59
CA TRP A 137 4.92 6.13 10.81
C TRP A 137 4.74 4.65 11.05
N LEU A 138 4.48 4.31 12.31
CA LEU A 138 4.08 2.99 12.79
C LEU A 138 2.80 3.14 13.62
N ALA A 139 1.73 2.51 13.16
CA ALA A 139 0.54 2.27 13.97
C ALA A 139 0.69 0.90 14.64
N LYS A 140 0.65 0.90 15.97
CA LYS A 140 0.74 -0.32 16.76
C LYS A 140 -0.17 -0.30 17.96
N GLU A 141 -0.31 -1.47 18.56
CA GLU A 141 -1.10 -1.65 19.76
C GLU A 141 -0.41 -1.11 21.03
N ILE A 142 -1.22 -0.60 21.96
CA ILE A 142 -0.77 -0.36 23.33
C ILE A 142 -0.61 -1.71 24.02
N ALA A 143 0.58 -1.98 24.56
CA ALA A 143 0.96 -3.27 25.15
C ALA A 143 -0.13 -3.87 26.06
N GLY A 144 -0.52 -5.11 25.77
CA GLY A 144 -1.43 -5.92 26.60
C GLY A 144 -2.79 -6.25 25.97
N LEU A 145 -3.06 -5.86 24.72
CA LEU A 145 -4.34 -6.13 24.05
C LEU A 145 -4.27 -7.07 22.82
N GLU A 146 -3.08 -7.45 22.31
CA GLU A 146 -2.82 -8.36 21.16
C GLU A 146 -3.90 -8.47 20.05
N GLU A 147 -4.48 -7.35 19.63
CA GLU A 147 -5.54 -7.26 18.63
C GLU A 147 -5.07 -6.74 17.27
N ALA A 148 -3.86 -6.19 17.13
CA ALA A 148 -3.39 -5.64 15.84
C ALA A 148 -1.94 -6.02 15.47
N LYS A 149 -1.66 -5.99 14.17
CA LYS A 149 -0.31 -6.09 13.61
C LYS A 149 0.34 -4.72 13.52
N ASP A 150 1.65 -4.70 13.76
CA ASP A 150 2.48 -3.51 13.52
C ASP A 150 2.35 -3.11 12.05
N THR A 151 1.86 -1.89 11.82
CA THR A 151 1.59 -1.37 10.49
C THR A 151 2.47 -0.14 10.26
N TYR A 152 3.43 -0.27 9.35
CA TYR A 152 4.35 0.79 8.96
C TYR A 152 3.86 1.47 7.69
N LYS A 153 4.17 2.75 7.52
CA LYS A 153 4.06 3.46 6.24
C LYS A 153 5.26 4.38 6.06
N ALA A 154 5.86 4.35 4.87
CA ALA A 154 6.92 5.27 4.46
C ALA A 154 6.38 6.39 3.55
N HIS A 155 7.20 7.40 3.27
CA HIS A 155 6.96 8.46 2.28
C HIS A 155 5.68 9.28 2.47
N GLN A 156 5.16 9.39 3.69
CA GLN A 156 4.05 10.30 3.92
C GLN A 156 4.59 11.73 3.90
N VAL A 157 4.06 12.58 3.03
CA VAL A 157 4.34 14.02 3.05
C VAL A 157 3.05 14.72 3.41
N PHE A 158 3.12 15.60 4.40
CA PHE A 158 2.02 16.46 4.81
C PHE A 158 2.24 17.86 4.25
N GLY A 159 1.20 18.50 3.72
CA GLY A 159 1.27 19.88 3.20
C GLY A 159 1.49 20.93 4.30
N THR A 160 1.32 22.21 3.97
CA THR A 160 1.39 23.31 4.95
C THR A 160 0.06 23.57 5.68
N GLY A 161 -1.06 23.21 5.04
CA GLY A 161 -2.42 23.36 5.58
C GLY A 161 -2.88 24.83 5.70
N THR A 162 -4.19 25.07 5.58
CA THR A 162 -4.73 26.44 5.61
C THR A 162 -4.75 27.07 7.01
N ALA A 163 -4.58 26.28 8.08
CA ALA A 163 -4.65 26.73 9.47
C ALA A 163 -3.56 26.14 10.38
N GLY A 164 -2.50 25.56 9.81
CA GLY A 164 -1.49 24.85 10.60
C GLY A 164 -1.98 23.53 11.22
N THR A 165 -3.21 23.09 10.90
CA THR A 165 -3.74 21.78 11.28
C THR A 165 -4.06 20.98 10.03
N LEU A 166 -3.62 19.72 10.00
CA LEU A 166 -3.88 18.78 8.91
C LEU A 166 -4.60 17.55 9.45
N LYS A 167 -5.41 16.95 8.58
CA LYS A 167 -6.03 15.66 8.88
C LYS A 167 -5.08 14.53 8.50
N ALA A 168 -5.06 13.48 9.31
CA ALA A 168 -4.33 12.27 9.00
C ALA A 168 -5.20 11.04 9.28
N GLU A 169 -5.00 9.98 8.50
CA GLU A 169 -5.56 8.66 8.76
C GLU A 169 -4.40 7.67 8.86
N PHE A 170 -4.39 6.89 9.94
CA PHE A 170 -3.39 5.88 10.24
C PHE A 170 -4.07 4.52 10.21
N ASN A 171 -3.78 3.73 9.17
CA ASN A 171 -4.35 2.40 9.04
C ASN A 171 -3.71 1.45 10.07
N SER A 172 -4.56 0.72 10.76
CA SER A 172 -4.21 -0.39 11.65
C SER A 172 -4.89 -1.64 11.12
N VAL A 173 -4.17 -2.76 11.09
CA VAL A 173 -4.73 -4.03 10.65
C VAL A 173 -4.89 -4.94 11.84
N SER A 174 -6.11 -5.41 12.06
CA SER A 174 -6.37 -6.37 13.13
C SER A 174 -5.64 -7.70 12.90
N ASN A 175 -5.29 -8.39 13.99
CA ASN A 175 -4.72 -9.74 13.93
C ASN A 175 -5.67 -10.74 13.27
N ASN A 176 -6.99 -10.52 13.38
CA ASN A 176 -7.99 -11.36 12.73
C ASN A 176 -7.96 -11.18 11.22
N THR A 177 -8.01 -9.93 10.74
CA THR A 177 -7.91 -9.61 9.32
C THR A 177 -6.61 -10.17 8.75
N TYR A 178 -5.48 -9.99 9.43
CA TYR A 178 -4.18 -10.58 9.03
C TYR A 178 -4.21 -12.10 8.90
N ARG A 179 -4.88 -12.80 9.83
CA ARG A 179 -5.04 -14.27 9.79
C ARG A 179 -6.03 -14.75 8.73
N LEU A 180 -6.92 -13.89 8.24
CA LEU A 180 -7.89 -14.23 7.18
C LEU A 180 -7.29 -14.09 5.78
N ILE A 181 -6.34 -13.18 5.58
CA ILE A 181 -5.60 -12.99 4.31
C ILE A 181 -5.17 -14.33 3.66
N PRO A 182 -4.48 -15.27 4.36
CA PRO A 182 -4.09 -16.57 3.81
C PRO A 182 -5.26 -17.31 3.15
N THR A 183 -6.41 -17.31 3.82
CA THR A 183 -7.59 -18.08 3.39
C THR A 183 -8.24 -17.45 2.16
N ILE A 184 -8.35 -16.12 2.13
CA ILE A 184 -8.97 -15.38 1.04
C ILE A 184 -8.08 -15.50 -0.21
N VAL A 185 -6.81 -15.16 -0.04
CA VAL A 185 -5.83 -15.10 -1.14
C VAL A 185 -5.39 -16.50 -1.60
N GLY A 186 -5.55 -17.52 -0.76
CA GLY A 186 -5.13 -18.89 -1.06
C GLY A 186 -3.64 -19.13 -0.87
N ILE A 187 -3.03 -18.43 0.08
CA ILE A 187 -1.59 -18.43 0.34
C ILE A 187 -1.33 -18.89 1.78
N SER A 188 -0.11 -19.34 2.08
CA SER A 188 0.29 -19.55 3.48
C SER A 188 1.17 -18.40 3.92
N ILE A 189 0.75 -17.65 4.94
CA ILE A 189 1.59 -16.59 5.53
C ILE A 189 2.66 -17.21 6.43
N ASP A 190 3.88 -16.73 6.28
CA ASP A 190 5.05 -17.00 7.12
C ASP A 190 5.26 -15.84 8.11
N ASP A 191 5.13 -16.11 9.41
CA ASP A 191 5.25 -15.10 10.48
C ASP A 191 6.68 -14.55 10.66
N THR A 192 7.68 -15.20 10.06
CA THR A 192 9.05 -14.67 10.00
C THR A 192 9.24 -13.63 8.91
N LYS A 193 8.21 -13.42 8.09
CA LYS A 193 8.18 -12.52 6.95
C LYS A 193 7.09 -11.46 7.13
N SER A 194 6.97 -10.57 6.15
CA SER A 194 6.06 -9.44 6.18
C SER A 194 5.10 -9.46 4.99
N VAL A 195 4.15 -8.52 5.05
CA VAL A 195 3.34 -8.12 3.89
C VAL A 195 3.73 -6.69 3.51
N ILE A 196 3.95 -6.46 2.21
CA ILE A 196 3.96 -5.10 1.65
C ILE A 196 2.62 -4.90 0.95
N ALA A 197 1.90 -3.83 1.28
CA ALA A 197 0.65 -3.49 0.62
C ALA A 197 0.68 -2.03 0.18
N GLY A 198 -0.10 -1.68 -0.83
CA GLY A 198 -0.16 -0.31 -1.27
C GLY A 198 -1.20 -0.11 -2.35
N THR A 199 -1.27 1.12 -2.84
CA THR A 199 -2.00 1.40 -4.06
C THR A 199 -1.16 2.23 -5.02
N VAL A 200 -1.40 2.01 -6.30
CA VAL A 200 -0.76 2.74 -7.39
C VAL A 200 -1.61 3.96 -7.73
N TYR A 201 -1.00 5.14 -7.67
CA TYR A 201 -1.66 6.41 -7.95
C TYR A 201 -1.06 7.12 -9.15
N GLY A 202 -1.92 7.78 -9.91
CA GLY A 202 -1.56 8.70 -10.97
C GLY A 202 -1.17 10.08 -10.47
N CYS A 203 -1.03 10.98 -11.43
CA CYS A 203 -0.67 12.37 -11.25
C CYS A 203 -1.73 13.18 -10.49
N GLY A 204 -3.01 12.90 -10.73
CA GLY A 204 -4.12 13.73 -10.25
C GLY A 204 -4.43 13.66 -8.76
N ARG A 205 -3.83 12.72 -8.00
CA ARG A 205 -4.07 12.57 -6.55
C ARG A 205 -3.04 13.37 -5.74
N GLU A 206 -3.46 14.18 -4.79
CA GLU A 206 -2.55 14.87 -3.86
C GLU A 206 -1.93 13.88 -2.85
N ALA A 207 -0.68 14.14 -2.44
CA ALA A 207 0.05 13.24 -1.54
C ALA A 207 -0.46 13.25 -0.08
N ASP A 208 -1.11 14.33 0.33
CA ASP A 208 -1.74 14.50 1.63
C ASP A 208 -3.26 14.24 1.58
N ALA A 209 -3.78 13.74 0.44
CA ALA A 209 -5.15 13.25 0.35
C ALA A 209 -5.35 12.05 1.30
N LEU A 210 -6.51 12.02 1.95
CA LEU A 210 -6.86 10.94 2.88
C LEU A 210 -6.92 9.59 2.15
N PRO A 211 -6.51 8.47 2.77
CA PRO A 211 -6.69 7.12 2.25
C PRO A 211 -8.10 6.84 1.70
N SER A 212 -9.14 7.35 2.39
CA SER A 212 -10.55 7.26 1.98
C SER A 212 -10.89 8.02 0.68
N ASP A 213 -10.01 8.91 0.20
CA ASP A 213 -10.12 9.49 -1.13
C ASP A 213 -9.69 8.45 -2.17
N GLU A 214 -10.61 8.04 -3.04
CA GLU A 214 -10.35 7.03 -4.07
C GLU A 214 -9.82 7.64 -5.38
N THR A 215 -9.64 8.95 -5.44
CA THR A 215 -9.21 9.63 -6.66
C THR A 215 -7.80 9.23 -7.08
N GLY A 216 -7.60 9.18 -8.40
CA GLY A 216 -6.31 8.97 -9.04
C GLY A 216 -5.71 7.57 -8.88
N ARG A 217 -6.48 6.55 -8.46
CA ARG A 217 -6.05 5.15 -8.47
C ARG A 217 -5.81 4.66 -9.90
N VAL A 218 -4.75 3.88 -10.12
CA VAL A 218 -4.35 3.38 -11.44
C VAL A 218 -4.89 1.96 -11.62
N GLU A 219 -5.79 1.79 -12.59
CA GLU A 219 -6.20 0.48 -13.04
C GLU A 219 -5.17 -0.09 -14.00
N GLY A 220 -4.79 -1.33 -13.75
CA GLY A 220 -4.08 -2.13 -14.70
C GLY A 220 -2.56 -2.17 -14.58
N ALA A 221 -2.00 -1.62 -13.51
CA ALA A 221 -0.58 -1.71 -13.21
C ALA A 221 -0.19 -3.12 -12.70
N ARG A 222 1.03 -3.55 -13.01
CA ARG A 222 1.70 -4.71 -12.43
C ARG A 222 2.76 -4.29 -11.44
N VAL A 223 2.87 -5.02 -10.33
CA VAL A 223 3.90 -4.77 -9.33
C VAL A 223 5.07 -5.74 -9.48
N ARG A 224 6.28 -5.22 -9.34
CA ARG A 224 7.52 -6.00 -9.19
C ARG A 224 8.27 -5.55 -7.95
N VAL A 225 9.03 -6.46 -7.35
CA VAL A 225 9.80 -6.20 -6.13
C VAL A 225 11.26 -6.56 -6.34
N PHE A 226 12.13 -5.63 -5.95
CA PHE A 226 13.58 -5.75 -6.05
C PHE A 226 14.19 -5.55 -4.67
N SER A 227 15.16 -6.39 -4.29
CA SER A 227 15.92 -6.21 -3.06
C SER A 227 16.98 -5.12 -3.23
N CYS A 228 17.17 -4.33 -2.19
CA CYS A 228 18.18 -3.28 -2.16
C CYS A 228 19.41 -3.68 -1.33
N PRO A 229 20.61 -3.14 -1.64
CA PRO A 229 21.85 -3.52 -0.95
C PRO A 229 22.06 -2.83 0.41
N SER A 230 21.34 -1.74 0.70
CA SER A 230 21.45 -0.95 1.93
C SER A 230 20.05 -0.57 2.46
N ALA A 231 20.01 0.00 3.67
CA ALA A 231 18.79 0.49 4.30
C ALA A 231 18.29 1.85 3.75
N ASP A 232 19.19 2.59 3.08
CA ASP A 232 18.90 3.88 2.43
C ASP A 232 19.54 3.85 1.03
N PRO A 233 18.97 3.06 0.10
CA PRO A 233 19.50 2.88 -1.25
C PRO A 233 19.00 3.99 -2.17
N ALA A 234 19.79 4.35 -3.19
CA ALA A 234 19.22 5.05 -4.34
C ALA A 234 18.31 4.07 -5.10
N PRO A 235 17.22 4.53 -5.76
CA PRO A 235 16.32 3.64 -6.49
C PRO A 235 17.06 2.71 -7.48
N GLU A 236 18.04 3.25 -8.21
CA GLU A 236 18.86 2.52 -9.19
C GLU A 236 19.75 1.41 -8.61
N ASP A 237 19.99 1.40 -7.29
CA ASP A 237 20.79 0.36 -6.63
C ASP A 237 19.98 -0.93 -6.41
N CYS A 238 18.65 -0.85 -6.41
CA CYS A 238 17.74 -1.96 -6.14
C CYS A 238 17.45 -2.78 -7.41
N THR A 239 18.38 -3.64 -7.80
CA THR A 239 18.36 -4.31 -9.12
C THR A 239 18.03 -5.80 -9.09
N THR A 240 18.00 -6.44 -7.92
CA THR A 240 17.84 -7.90 -7.81
C THR A 240 16.38 -8.26 -7.59
N PRO A 241 15.69 -8.93 -8.54
CA PRO A 241 14.29 -9.32 -8.36
C PRO A 241 14.12 -10.30 -7.20
N VAL A 242 13.05 -10.14 -6.44
CA VAL A 242 12.66 -11.08 -5.38
C VAL A 242 11.77 -12.17 -5.96
N THR A 243 12.23 -13.43 -5.92
CA THR A 243 11.57 -14.55 -6.64
C THR A 243 10.73 -15.48 -5.75
N ASN A 244 10.64 -15.23 -4.44
CA ASN A 244 9.91 -16.08 -3.48
C ASN A 244 8.86 -15.28 -2.70
N VAL A 245 8.16 -14.40 -3.40
CA VAL A 245 7.03 -13.61 -2.89
C VAL A 245 5.82 -13.86 -3.75
N GLU A 246 4.64 -13.69 -3.19
CA GLU A 246 3.39 -13.81 -3.93
C GLU A 246 2.79 -12.42 -4.10
N ILE A 247 2.46 -12.03 -5.33
CA ILE A 247 1.88 -10.72 -5.64
C ILE A 247 0.42 -10.93 -6.00
N LYS A 248 -0.48 -10.17 -5.37
CA LYS A 248 -1.92 -10.24 -5.61
C LYS A 248 -2.51 -8.86 -5.71
N TYR A 249 -3.61 -8.78 -6.43
CA TYR A 249 -4.34 -7.54 -6.70
C TYR A 249 -5.76 -7.71 -6.18
N PHE A 250 -6.40 -6.58 -5.90
CA PHE A 250 -7.72 -6.54 -5.31
C PHE A 250 -8.75 -6.05 -6.35
N ILE A 251 -10.00 -6.46 -6.15
CA ILE A 251 -11.21 -5.97 -6.80
C ILE A 251 -12.18 -5.65 -5.68
N GLU A 252 -12.69 -4.41 -5.63
CA GLU A 252 -13.62 -3.99 -4.58
C GLU A 252 -13.09 -4.32 -3.16
N ASN A 253 -11.78 -4.13 -2.92
CA ASN A 253 -11.08 -4.45 -1.67
C ASN A 253 -10.96 -5.96 -1.34
N PHE A 254 -11.31 -6.86 -2.26
CA PHE A 254 -11.11 -8.30 -2.10
C PHE A 254 -10.02 -8.82 -3.04
N PRO A 255 -9.04 -9.58 -2.56
CA PRO A 255 -7.99 -10.11 -3.41
C PRO A 255 -8.55 -11.16 -4.36
N ASP A 256 -8.31 -10.99 -5.66
CA ASP A 256 -8.62 -11.99 -6.68
C ASP A 256 -7.36 -12.85 -6.93
N ARG A 257 -7.53 -14.16 -6.88
CA ARG A 257 -6.43 -15.12 -7.01
C ARG A 257 -5.81 -15.13 -8.40
N ASN A 258 -6.61 -14.82 -9.43
CA ASN A 258 -6.27 -14.97 -10.84
C ASN A 258 -6.09 -13.62 -11.54
N GLN A 259 -6.24 -12.52 -10.83
CA GLN A 259 -6.08 -11.20 -11.40
C GLN A 259 -4.59 -10.88 -11.59
N PRO A 260 -4.15 -10.49 -12.81
CA PRO A 260 -2.73 -10.31 -13.09
C PRO A 260 -2.25 -8.84 -13.01
N TYR A 261 -3.08 -7.90 -12.58
CA TYR A 261 -2.81 -6.45 -12.49
C TYR A 261 -3.82 -5.73 -11.61
N THR A 262 -3.57 -4.50 -11.17
CA THR A 262 -4.49 -3.71 -10.32
C THR A 262 -5.88 -3.51 -10.96
N SER A 263 -6.95 -3.52 -10.17
CA SER A 263 -8.30 -3.13 -10.64
C SER A 263 -8.49 -1.60 -10.52
N ASP A 264 -9.71 -1.11 -10.62
CA ASP A 264 -10.05 0.30 -10.40
C ASP A 264 -9.68 0.80 -9.00
N ASP A 265 -9.58 -0.09 -8.01
CA ASP A 265 -9.08 0.24 -6.67
C ASP A 265 -7.57 0.51 -6.61
N GLY A 266 -6.81 0.14 -7.66
CA GLY A 266 -5.37 0.35 -7.73
C GLY A 266 -4.56 -0.43 -6.67
N LEU A 267 -5.20 -1.32 -5.91
CA LEU A 267 -4.63 -1.98 -4.73
C LEU A 267 -3.79 -3.20 -5.11
N PHE A 268 -2.70 -3.40 -4.36
CA PHE A 268 -1.85 -4.57 -4.48
C PHE A 268 -1.33 -5.03 -3.11
N GLY A 269 -0.95 -6.30 -3.04
CA GLY A 269 -0.28 -6.91 -1.90
C GLY A 269 0.86 -7.82 -2.38
N VAL A 270 1.99 -7.74 -1.68
CA VAL A 270 3.13 -8.63 -1.82
C VAL A 270 3.31 -9.37 -0.50
N PHE A 271 3.15 -10.68 -0.55
CA PHE A 271 3.14 -11.53 0.63
C PHE A 271 4.43 -12.31 0.78
N ASN A 272 4.73 -12.70 2.03
CA ASN A 272 5.92 -13.47 2.37
C ASN A 272 7.22 -12.76 1.98
N VAL A 273 7.27 -11.44 2.19
CA VAL A 273 8.46 -10.62 1.93
C VAL A 273 9.42 -10.76 3.11
N PRO A 274 10.68 -11.21 2.91
CA PRO A 274 11.62 -11.28 4.00
C PRO A 274 11.91 -9.89 4.60
N PRO A 275 12.37 -9.80 5.86
CA PRO A 275 12.81 -8.52 6.42
C PRO A 275 13.98 -7.95 5.62
N GLY A 276 13.98 -6.63 5.37
CA GLY A 276 14.98 -5.98 4.53
C GLY A 276 14.48 -4.68 3.91
N THR A 277 15.23 -4.13 2.96
CA THR A 277 14.82 -2.95 2.19
C THR A 277 14.59 -3.34 0.74
N PHE A 278 13.46 -2.89 0.19
CA PHE A 278 12.99 -3.30 -1.12
C PHE A 278 12.52 -2.09 -1.92
N ARG A 279 12.75 -2.14 -3.22
CA ARG A 279 12.09 -1.26 -4.18
C ARG A 279 10.89 -1.99 -4.76
N VAL A 280 9.73 -1.35 -4.70
CA VAL A 280 8.49 -1.84 -5.29
C VAL A 280 8.16 -0.93 -6.46
N GLU A 281 7.98 -1.51 -7.64
CA GLU A 281 7.78 -0.78 -8.88
C GLU A 281 6.44 -1.15 -9.51
N ALA A 282 5.75 -0.15 -10.05
CA ALA A 282 4.56 -0.35 -10.86
C ALA A 282 4.91 -0.25 -12.34
N TYR A 283 4.44 -1.19 -13.13
CA TYR A 283 4.63 -1.29 -14.58
C TYR A 283 3.28 -1.30 -15.30
N ASP A 284 3.25 -0.82 -16.54
CA ASP A 284 2.06 -0.91 -17.40
C ASP A 284 2.45 -1.11 -18.88
N SER A 285 1.51 -1.63 -19.68
CA SER A 285 1.67 -1.86 -21.12
C SER A 285 1.22 -0.62 -21.90
N LEU A 286 2.16 0.27 -22.21
CA LEU A 286 1.91 1.47 -23.00
C LEU A 286 2.35 1.24 -24.45
N ASP A 287 1.39 1.31 -25.37
CA ASP A 287 1.59 1.02 -26.80
C ASP A 287 2.24 -0.35 -27.07
N GLY A 288 1.87 -1.36 -26.25
CA GLY A 288 2.41 -2.72 -26.34
C GLY A 288 3.85 -2.86 -25.82
N THR A 289 4.38 -1.84 -25.16
CA THR A 289 5.68 -1.88 -24.47
C THR A 289 5.47 -1.71 -22.98
N GLU A 290 6.06 -2.60 -22.19
CA GLU A 290 6.05 -2.45 -20.74
C GLU A 290 6.91 -1.25 -20.33
N ARG A 291 6.34 -0.35 -19.54
CA ARG A 291 6.99 0.87 -19.04
C ARG A 291 6.81 0.96 -17.54
N ILE A 292 7.83 1.50 -16.86
CA ILE A 292 7.70 1.82 -15.45
C ILE A 292 6.79 3.05 -15.30
N LEU A 293 5.88 2.98 -14.33
CA LEU A 293 4.97 4.06 -13.94
C LEU A 293 5.49 4.81 -12.72
N GLY A 294 5.90 4.09 -11.68
CA GLY A 294 6.33 4.63 -10.40
C GLY A 294 7.18 3.62 -9.63
N GLY A 295 7.87 4.09 -8.60
CA GLY A 295 8.57 3.24 -7.63
C GLY A 295 8.37 3.75 -6.19
N THR A 296 8.69 2.91 -5.23
CA THR A 296 8.76 3.25 -3.79
C THR A 296 9.81 2.38 -3.11
N ILE A 297 10.50 2.92 -2.10
CA ILE A 297 11.50 2.19 -1.32
C ILE A 297 10.95 1.94 0.09
N VAL A 298 10.74 0.68 0.44
CA VAL A 298 10.13 0.30 1.72
C VAL A 298 11.05 -0.60 2.53
N THR A 299 11.18 -0.30 3.82
CA THR A 299 11.74 -1.24 4.80
C THR A 299 10.64 -2.18 5.28
N SER A 300 10.88 -3.47 5.12
CA SER A 300 10.02 -4.57 5.55
C SER A 300 10.52 -5.13 6.87
N TYR A 301 9.64 -5.21 7.87
CA TYR A 301 9.91 -5.80 9.18
C TYR A 301 9.19 -7.16 9.31
N ALA A 302 9.77 -8.12 10.04
CA ALA A 302 9.12 -9.41 10.25
C ALA A 302 7.78 -9.24 11.00
N ASP A 303 6.80 -10.09 10.68
CA ASP A 303 5.47 -10.10 11.29
C ASP A 303 4.74 -8.75 11.25
N SER A 304 5.00 -7.93 10.22
CA SER A 304 4.41 -6.61 10.05
C SER A 304 3.71 -6.45 8.70
N ILE A 305 2.94 -5.36 8.61
CA ILE A 305 2.41 -4.84 7.35
C ILE A 305 3.13 -3.54 7.04
N ASN A 306 3.59 -3.39 5.81
CA ASN A 306 4.36 -2.23 5.36
C ASN A 306 3.63 -1.60 4.19
N ILE A 307 3.11 -0.39 4.38
CA ILE A 307 2.36 0.36 3.38
C ILE A 307 3.35 1.11 2.49
N ALA A 308 3.32 0.78 1.20
CA ALA A 308 4.21 1.30 0.17
C ALA A 308 3.38 1.76 -1.04
N ASN A 309 2.90 3.00 -0.99
CA ASN A 309 2.16 3.58 -2.11
C ASN A 309 3.11 3.95 -3.24
N ILE A 310 2.66 3.73 -4.49
CA ILE A 310 3.45 4.04 -5.68
C ILE A 310 2.81 5.23 -6.39
N TRP A 311 3.61 6.24 -6.71
CA TRP A 311 3.14 7.42 -7.42
C TRP A 311 3.73 7.48 -8.82
N ALA A 312 2.87 7.69 -9.80
CA ALA A 312 3.26 7.82 -11.19
C ALA A 312 4.23 9.00 -11.39
N GLY A 313 5.40 8.73 -11.96
CA GLY A 313 6.47 9.71 -12.17
C GLY A 313 7.41 9.94 -10.97
N TYR A 314 7.24 9.19 -9.87
CA TYR A 314 8.09 9.31 -8.67
C TYR A 314 8.87 8.01 -8.46
N PRO A 315 10.21 8.02 -8.55
CA PRO A 315 11.01 6.79 -8.53
C PRO A 315 11.27 6.26 -7.11
N ASP A 316 11.20 7.13 -6.11
CA ASP A 316 11.47 6.88 -4.70
C ASP A 316 10.18 6.74 -3.86
N GLY A 317 9.03 7.09 -4.43
CA GLY A 317 7.72 7.06 -3.76
C GLY A 317 7.37 8.33 -3.01
N VAL A 318 8.23 9.37 -3.04
CA VAL A 318 8.01 10.61 -2.30
C VAL A 318 7.32 11.65 -3.18
N LYS A 319 5.99 11.75 -3.05
CA LYS A 319 5.20 12.82 -3.68
C LYS A 319 4.96 13.97 -2.71
N TYR A 320 5.18 15.20 -3.17
CA TYR A 320 4.90 16.41 -2.40
C TYR A 320 3.54 16.99 -2.81
N PRO A 321 2.67 17.37 -1.84
CA PRO A 321 1.44 18.10 -2.12
C PRO A 321 1.71 19.44 -2.80
N ALA A 322 0.75 19.94 -3.59
CA ALA A 322 0.88 21.24 -4.25
C ALA A 322 1.16 22.40 -3.27
N SER A 323 0.64 22.31 -2.04
CA SER A 323 0.85 23.30 -0.96
C SER A 323 2.30 23.44 -0.48
N CYS A 324 3.20 22.59 -0.95
CA CYS A 324 4.64 22.64 -0.66
C CYS A 324 5.47 23.46 -1.66
N PHE A 325 4.84 23.99 -2.71
CA PHE A 325 5.51 24.74 -3.78
C PHE A 325 5.11 26.23 -3.85
N GLU A 326 4.30 26.70 -2.90
CA GLU A 326 3.80 28.09 -2.83
C GLU A 326 4.80 29.08 -2.21
#